data_AF-A0A4Q4CXV6-F1
#
_entry.id   AF-A0A4Q4CXV6-F1
#
_cell.length_a   1.000
_cell.length_b   1.000
_cell.length_c   1.000
_cell.angle_alpha   90.00
_cell.angle_beta   90.00
_cell.angle_gamma   90.00
#
_symmetry.space_group_name_H-M   'P 1'
#
loop_
_entity.id
_entity.type
_entity.pdbx_description
1 polymer ?
#
loop_
_entity_poly.entity_id
_entity_poly.type
_entity_poly.pdbx_seq_one_letter_code
_entity_poly.pdbx_strand_id
1 'polypeptide(L)'
;MFTPGFMARIIDSIDGSPWGTVSGRHVRHAEDNRSRQPLYTPEERLRRDGTTWTLVQGILAPLQFLVFLISVSLVLRYLATGEGYAEATVSIVVKTLLLYGIMITGCIWEKVVFGKYLFARAFFWEDVFSMLVLALHTAYLLSLATGFGDARFLMFLAL
;
A
#
# COMPACT_ATOMS: atom_id res chain seq x y z
N MET A 1 24.60 -24.11 12.44
CA MET A 1 23.99 -25.00 11.43
C MET A 1 22.52 -24.61 11.32
N PHE A 2 22.22 -23.58 10.51
CA PHE A 2 20.86 -23.06 10.38
C PHE A 2 20.08 -23.96 9.43
N THR A 3 19.17 -24.76 9.96
CA THR A 3 18.37 -25.70 9.17
C THR A 3 17.43 -24.88 8.26
N PRO A 4 17.51 -24.98 6.93
CA PRO A 4 16.68 -24.19 6.01
C PRO A 4 15.17 -24.35 6.24
N GLY A 5 14.73 -25.44 6.88
CA GLY A 5 13.33 -25.70 7.21
C GLY A 5 12.72 -24.81 8.31
N PHE A 6 13.52 -24.25 9.23
CA PHE A 6 12.97 -23.37 10.29
C PHE A 6 12.65 -21.98 9.73
N MET A 7 13.58 -21.41 8.95
CA MET A 7 13.35 -20.15 8.26
C MET A 7 12.20 -20.27 7.25
N ALA A 8 12.13 -21.37 6.51
CA ALA A 8 11.01 -21.63 5.61
C ALA A 8 9.66 -21.68 6.34
N ARG A 9 9.57 -22.30 7.53
CA ARG A 9 8.33 -22.33 8.32
C ARG A 9 7.91 -20.96 8.85
N ILE A 10 8.86 -20.13 9.30
CA ILE A 10 8.56 -18.76 9.74
C ILE A 10 8.11 -17.92 8.55
N ILE A 11 8.79 -18.05 7.41
CA ILE A 11 8.39 -17.38 6.18
C ILE A 11 6.99 -17.85 5.80
N ASP A 12 6.71 -19.15 5.69
CA ASP A 12 5.40 -19.68 5.31
C ASP A 12 4.29 -19.36 6.33
N SER A 13 4.60 -19.16 7.61
CA SER A 13 3.60 -18.72 8.61
C SER A 13 3.27 -17.24 8.51
N ILE A 14 4.18 -16.43 7.95
CA ILE A 14 4.00 -15.00 7.67
C ILE A 14 3.49 -14.82 6.21
N ASP A 15 3.74 -15.79 5.34
CA ASP A 15 3.46 -15.75 3.90
C ASP A 15 1.96 -16.01 3.63
N GLY A 16 1.16 -14.98 3.81
CA GLY A 16 -0.16 -14.84 3.19
C GLY A 16 -0.11 -14.25 1.78
N SER A 17 1.09 -14.12 1.18
CA SER A 17 1.27 -13.40 -0.07
C SER A 17 0.70 -14.19 -1.24
N PRO A 18 -0.24 -13.62 -2.03
CA PRO A 18 -0.74 -14.28 -3.23
C PRO A 18 0.33 -14.39 -4.33
N TRP A 19 1.52 -13.79 -4.14
CA TRP A 19 2.56 -13.61 -5.16
C TRP A 19 3.68 -14.67 -5.14
N GLY A 20 3.57 -15.72 -4.30
CA GLY A 20 4.60 -16.77 -4.19
C GLY A 20 5.01 -17.39 -5.54
N THR A 21 4.10 -17.39 -6.53
CA THR A 21 4.34 -17.95 -7.87
C THR A 21 5.33 -17.16 -8.73
N VAL A 22 5.58 -15.88 -8.47
CA VAL A 22 6.50 -15.05 -9.28
C VAL A 22 7.96 -15.18 -8.81
N SER A 23 8.16 -15.57 -7.55
CA SER A 23 9.48 -15.69 -6.91
C SER A 23 10.28 -16.96 -7.29
N GLY A 24 9.79 -17.79 -8.23
CA GLY A 24 10.46 -19.04 -8.61
C GLY A 24 10.55 -20.08 -7.47
N ARG A 25 9.78 -19.89 -6.39
CA ARG A 25 9.70 -20.83 -5.28
C ARG A 25 8.94 -22.07 -5.75
N HIS A 26 9.64 -23.00 -6.39
CA HIS A 26 9.15 -24.36 -6.62
C HIS A 26 9.09 -25.07 -5.27
N VAL A 27 8.07 -24.75 -4.47
CA VAL A 27 7.61 -25.66 -3.43
C VAL A 27 7.19 -26.92 -4.18
N ARG A 28 7.94 -28.01 -4.03
CA ARG A 28 7.50 -29.33 -4.46
C ARG A 28 6.27 -29.67 -3.63
N HIS A 29 5.10 -29.19 -4.04
CA HIS A 29 3.84 -29.66 -3.55
C HIS A 29 3.65 -31.08 -4.09
N ALA A 30 4.08 -32.07 -3.31
CA ALA A 30 3.52 -33.40 -3.42
C ALA A 30 2.02 -33.26 -3.12
N GLU A 31 1.20 -33.31 -4.18
CA GLU A 31 -0.25 -33.56 -4.17
C GLU A 31 -1.05 -33.04 -2.96
N ASP A 32 -0.94 -31.74 -2.65
CA ASP A 32 -1.89 -31.13 -1.73
C ASP A 32 -2.93 -30.36 -2.54
N ASN A 33 -4.14 -30.89 -2.55
CA ASN A 33 -5.38 -30.31 -3.04
C ASN A 33 -5.77 -29.05 -2.23
N ARG A 34 -4.83 -28.13 -2.05
CA ARG A 34 -5.10 -26.78 -1.58
C ARG A 34 -5.65 -26.01 -2.76
N SER A 35 -6.94 -26.21 -2.98
CA SER A 35 -7.82 -25.19 -3.53
C SER A 35 -7.25 -23.82 -3.21
N ARG A 36 -6.93 -23.03 -4.25
CA ARG A 36 -6.59 -21.62 -4.10
C ARG A 36 -7.68 -21.03 -3.20
N GLN A 37 -7.34 -20.74 -1.93
CA GLN A 37 -8.35 -20.22 -1.02
C GLN A 37 -8.87 -18.93 -1.65
N PRO A 38 -10.18 -18.85 -1.95
CA PRO A 38 -10.74 -17.67 -2.59
C PRO A 38 -10.42 -16.44 -1.74
N LEU A 39 -10.11 -15.31 -2.40
CA LEU A 39 -9.85 -14.04 -1.72
C LEU A 39 -11.05 -13.60 -0.84
N TYR A 40 -12.24 -14.07 -1.19
CA TYR A 40 -13.49 -13.85 -0.48
C TYR A 40 -14.29 -15.15 -0.36
N THR A 41 -14.87 -15.39 0.81
CA THR A 41 -16.00 -16.31 0.98
C THR A 41 -17.23 -15.81 0.19
N PRO A 42 -18.20 -16.67 -0.16
CA PRO A 42 -19.44 -16.25 -0.81
C PRO A 42 -20.15 -15.12 -0.05
N GLU A 43 -20.15 -15.18 1.28
CA GLU A 43 -20.77 -14.19 2.16
C GLU A 43 -20.01 -12.85 2.14
N GLU A 44 -18.67 -12.89 2.14
CA GLU A 44 -17.84 -11.68 2.00
C GLU A 44 -18.02 -11.02 0.62
N ARG A 45 -18.16 -11.83 -0.43
CA ARG A 45 -18.43 -11.33 -1.78
C ARG A 45 -19.78 -10.62 -1.85
N LEU A 46 -20.81 -11.18 -1.22
CA LEU A 46 -22.13 -10.51 -1.13
C LEU A 46 -22.04 -9.19 -0.37
N ARG A 47 -21.29 -9.14 0.74
CA ARG A 47 -21.06 -7.88 1.49
C ARG A 47 -20.31 -6.84 0.66
N ARG A 48 -19.29 -7.26 -0.10
CA ARG A 48 -18.54 -6.40 -1.01
C ARG A 48 -19.43 -5.85 -2.12
N ASP A 49 -20.21 -6.69 -2.75
CA ASP A 49 -21.04 -6.29 -3.88
C ASP A 49 -22.22 -5.40 -3.43
N GLY A 50 -22.61 -5.49 -2.15
CA GLY A 50 -23.67 -4.66 -1.54
C GLY A 50 -23.23 -3.34 -0.92
N THR A 51 -21.93 -3.04 -0.82
CA THR A 51 -21.44 -1.83 -0.14
C THR A 51 -21.05 -0.72 -1.13
N THR A 52 -21.51 0.51 -0.86
CA THR A 52 -21.12 1.70 -1.65
C THR A 52 -19.62 1.99 -1.56
N TRP A 53 -18.95 1.51 -0.50
CA TRP A 53 -17.52 1.71 -0.30
C TRP A 53 -16.66 1.09 -1.40
N THR A 54 -17.12 0.03 -2.07
CA THR A 54 -16.42 -0.54 -3.23
C THR A 54 -16.40 0.44 -4.41
N LEU A 55 -17.48 1.19 -4.63
CA LEU A 55 -17.52 2.24 -5.66
C LEU A 55 -16.60 3.41 -5.31
N VAL A 56 -16.61 3.82 -4.04
CA VAL A 56 -15.72 4.89 -3.53
C VAL A 56 -14.25 4.51 -3.77
N GLN A 57 -13.85 3.30 -3.40
CA GLN A 57 -12.51 2.78 -3.66
C GLN A 57 -12.21 2.67 -5.17
N GLY A 58 -13.18 2.21 -5.96
CA GLY A 58 -13.06 2.12 -7.42
C GLY A 58 -12.81 3.47 -8.11
N ILE A 59 -13.20 4.59 -7.49
CA ILE A 59 -12.92 5.95 -7.99
C ILE A 59 -11.65 6.53 -7.36
N LEU A 60 -11.46 6.34 -6.04
CA LEU A 60 -10.31 6.85 -5.31
C LEU A 60 -9.00 6.21 -5.78
N ALA A 61 -8.98 4.92 -6.10
CA ALA A 61 -7.76 4.25 -6.54
C ALA A 61 -7.22 4.81 -7.89
N PRO A 62 -8.03 4.97 -8.96
CA PRO A 62 -7.58 5.66 -10.18
C PRO A 62 -7.15 7.10 -9.95
N LEU A 63 -7.89 7.85 -9.12
CA LEU A 63 -7.55 9.23 -8.77
C LEU A 63 -6.19 9.30 -8.04
N GLN A 64 -5.99 8.42 -7.07
CA GLN A 64 -4.74 8.28 -6.32
C GLN A 64 -3.58 7.98 -7.25
N PHE A 65 -3.77 7.07 -8.21
CA PHE A 65 -2.76 6.74 -9.20
C PHE A 65 -2.40 7.94 -10.09
N LEU A 66 -3.38 8.72 -10.55
CA LEU A 66 -3.14 9.93 -11.34
C LEU A 66 -2.37 10.98 -10.55
N VAL A 67 -2.79 11.25 -9.30
CA VAL A 67 -2.11 12.20 -8.41
C VAL A 67 -0.68 11.74 -8.10
N PHE A 68 -0.47 10.44 -7.93
CA PHE A 68 0.86 9.85 -7.78
C PHE A 68 1.75 10.12 -8.99
N LEU A 69 1.27 9.87 -10.22
CA LEU A 69 2.06 10.11 -11.44
C LEU A 69 2.44 11.59 -11.59
N ILE A 70 1.51 12.50 -11.33
CA ILE A 70 1.76 13.94 -11.37
C ILE A 70 2.82 14.31 -10.32
N SER A 71 2.65 13.84 -9.08
CA SER A 71 3.57 14.16 -7.99
C SER A 71 4.98 13.63 -8.27
N VAL A 72 5.13 12.37 -8.69
CA VAL A 72 6.44 11.80 -9.05
C VAL A 72 7.09 12.56 -10.21
N SER A 73 6.32 12.94 -11.23
CA SER A 73 6.85 13.71 -12.36
C SER A 73 7.41 15.07 -11.92
N LEU A 74 6.72 15.76 -11.00
CA LEU A 74 7.17 17.04 -10.44
C LEU A 74 8.38 16.87 -9.53
N VAL A 75 8.41 15.84 -8.70
CA VAL A 75 9.55 15.49 -7.85
C VAL A 75 10.79 15.22 -8.70
N LEU A 76 10.67 14.39 -9.73
CA LEU A 76 11.78 14.07 -10.63
C LEU A 76 12.25 15.29 -11.42
N ARG A 77 11.32 16.14 -11.89
CA ARG A 77 11.67 17.41 -12.53
C ARG A 77 12.51 18.29 -11.61
N TYR A 78 12.11 18.45 -10.35
CA TYR A 78 12.87 19.21 -9.38
C TYR A 78 14.24 18.58 -9.09
N LEU A 79 14.32 17.26 -8.92
CA LEU A 79 15.59 16.58 -8.69
C LEU A 79 16.56 16.70 -9.88
N ALA A 80 16.05 16.73 -11.11
CA ALA A 80 16.86 16.86 -12.32
C ALA A 80 17.28 18.30 -12.63
N THR A 81 16.40 19.28 -12.42
CA THR A 81 16.60 20.68 -12.87
C THR A 81 16.88 21.66 -11.73
N GLY A 82 16.51 21.32 -10.50
CA GLY A 82 16.52 22.24 -9.34
C GLY A 82 15.35 23.22 -9.31
N GLU A 83 14.49 23.24 -10.33
CA GLU A 83 13.34 24.15 -10.44
C GLU A 83 12.01 23.46 -10.09
N GLY A 84 11.01 24.23 -9.68
CA GLY A 84 9.67 23.70 -9.42
C GLY A 84 9.45 23.11 -8.02
N TYR A 85 10.25 23.54 -7.03
CA TYR A 85 10.18 23.05 -5.65
C TYR A 85 8.80 23.28 -5.00
N ALA A 86 8.19 24.44 -5.25
CA ALA A 86 6.90 24.80 -4.67
C ALA A 86 5.78 23.90 -5.22
N GLU A 87 5.78 23.66 -6.53
CA GLU A 87 4.83 22.81 -7.24
C GLU A 87 4.97 21.36 -6.81
N ALA A 88 6.21 20.87 -6.68
CA ALA A 88 6.49 19.54 -6.14
C ALA A 88 5.96 19.42 -4.71
N THR A 89 6.25 20.40 -3.84
CA THR A 89 5.78 20.43 -2.44
C THR A 89 4.25 20.41 -2.34
N VAL A 90 3.56 21.28 -3.09
CA VAL A 90 2.09 21.32 -3.13
C VAL A 90 1.54 19.98 -3.61
N SER A 91 2.13 19.39 -4.66
CA SER A 91 1.69 18.08 -5.17
C SER A 91 1.85 16.97 -4.13
N ILE A 92 2.94 16.98 -3.34
CA ILE A 92 3.19 16.00 -2.30
C ILE A 92 2.17 16.14 -1.17
N VAL A 93 1.89 17.37 -0.72
CA VAL A 93 0.88 17.61 0.31
C VAL A 93 -0.49 17.11 -0.14
N VAL A 94 -0.91 17.43 -1.38
CA VAL A 94 -2.17 16.93 -1.96
C VAL A 94 -2.17 15.40 -2.04
N LYS A 95 -1.08 14.79 -2.52
CA LYS A 95 -0.92 13.33 -2.56
C LYS A 95 -1.05 12.70 -1.18
N THR A 96 -0.43 13.30 -0.15
CA THR A 96 -0.47 12.81 1.22
C THR A 96 -1.87 12.87 1.81
N LEU A 97 -2.61 13.96 1.59
CA LEU A 97 -4.01 14.04 2.03
C LEU A 97 -4.89 12.97 1.37
N LEU A 98 -4.66 12.70 0.09
CA LEU A 98 -5.37 11.64 -0.63
C LEU A 98 -4.98 10.24 -0.14
N LEU A 99 -3.70 10.01 0.19
CA LEU A 99 -3.23 8.77 0.85
C LEU A 99 -3.94 8.51 2.18
N TYR A 100 -4.10 9.53 3.02
CA TYR A 100 -4.90 9.40 4.24
C TYR A 100 -6.36 9.07 3.93
N GLY A 101 -6.95 9.74 2.93
CA GLY A 101 -8.34 9.51 2.54
C GLY A 101 -8.60 8.08 2.05
N ILE A 102 -7.76 7.58 1.13
CA ILE A 102 -7.91 6.21 0.60
C ILE A 102 -7.65 5.16 1.69
N MET A 103 -6.71 5.41 2.60
CA MET A 103 -6.47 4.57 3.77
C MET A 103 -7.70 4.50 4.68
N ILE A 104 -8.23 5.64 5.11
CA ILE A 104 -9.39 5.69 6.03
C ILE A 104 -10.61 5.00 5.40
N THR A 105 -10.88 5.29 4.13
CA THR A 105 -12.00 4.66 3.41
C THR A 105 -11.76 3.17 3.16
N GLY A 106 -10.51 2.75 2.97
CA GLY A 106 -10.09 1.35 2.90
C GLY A 106 -10.37 0.62 4.21
N CYS A 107 -9.96 1.19 5.34
CA CYS A 107 -10.21 0.62 6.66
C CYS A 107 -11.70 0.43 6.96
N ILE A 108 -12.53 1.40 6.55
CA ILE A 108 -13.99 1.31 6.71
C ILE A 108 -14.55 0.19 5.81
N TRP A 109 -14.08 0.10 4.57
CA TRP A 109 -14.47 -0.95 3.65
C TRP A 109 -14.10 -2.34 4.18
N GLU A 110 -12.87 -2.52 4.68
CA GLU A 110 -12.44 -3.79 5.27
C GLU A 110 -13.29 -4.18 6.46
N LYS A 111 -13.68 -3.22 7.30
CA LYS A 111 -14.57 -3.50 8.43
C LYS A 111 -15.91 -4.04 7.98
N VAL A 112 -16.48 -3.45 6.93
CA VAL A 112 -17.80 -3.86 6.40
C VAL A 112 -17.72 -5.26 5.77
N VAL A 113 -16.64 -5.57 5.06
CA VAL A 113 -16.50 -6.85 4.34
C VAL A 113 -16.00 -7.98 5.25
N PHE A 114 -14.97 -7.73 6.06
CA PHE A 114 -14.24 -8.74 6.84
C PHE A 114 -14.43 -8.62 8.36
N GLY A 115 -15.09 -7.57 8.85
CA GLY A 115 -15.27 -7.34 10.29
C GLY A 115 -14.03 -6.83 11.02
N LYS A 116 -12.97 -6.46 10.31
CA LYS A 116 -11.70 -5.92 10.85
C LYS A 116 -11.37 -4.61 10.18
N TYR A 117 -10.79 -3.66 10.91
CA TYR A 117 -10.46 -2.34 10.35
C TYR A 117 -9.23 -2.34 9.45
N LEU A 118 -8.27 -3.25 9.67
CA LEU A 118 -7.02 -3.36 8.93
C LEU A 118 -6.51 -4.79 9.07
N PHE A 119 -5.61 -5.19 8.17
CA PHE A 119 -4.88 -6.45 8.17
C PHE A 119 -5.78 -7.67 7.97
N ALA A 120 -6.83 -7.54 7.15
CA ALA A 120 -7.50 -8.72 6.62
C ALA A 120 -6.46 -9.61 5.89
N ARG A 121 -6.54 -10.94 6.03
CA ARG A 121 -5.50 -11.84 5.51
C ARG A 121 -5.26 -11.66 4.00
N ALA A 122 -6.31 -11.28 3.27
CA ALA A 122 -6.28 -10.98 1.84
C ALA A 122 -5.49 -9.69 1.49
N PHE A 123 -5.48 -8.70 2.39
CA PHE A 123 -5.00 -7.34 2.17
C PHE A 123 -3.81 -6.96 3.06
N PHE A 124 -3.37 -7.86 3.94
CA PHE A 124 -2.28 -7.65 4.90
C PHE A 124 -1.06 -6.94 4.30
N TRP A 125 -0.59 -7.40 3.14
CA TRP A 125 0.57 -6.79 2.49
C TRP A 125 0.28 -5.40 1.93
N GLU A 126 -0.91 -5.17 1.39
CA GLU A 126 -1.34 -3.85 0.94
C GLU A 126 -1.36 -2.85 2.10
N ASP A 127 -1.86 -3.27 3.26
CA ASP A 127 -1.87 -2.46 4.49
C ASP A 127 -0.45 -2.18 5.02
N VAL A 128 0.45 -3.16 4.97
CA VAL A 128 1.84 -2.96 5.40
C VAL A 128 2.55 -1.93 4.51
N PHE A 129 2.43 -2.05 3.19
CA PHE A 129 3.07 -1.11 2.26
C PHE A 129 2.44 0.28 2.34
N SER A 130 1.11 0.36 2.41
CA SER A 130 0.43 1.64 2.51
C SER A 130 0.73 2.36 3.83
N MET A 131 0.87 1.63 4.95
CA MET A 131 1.33 2.22 6.22
C MET A 131 2.77 2.71 6.15
N LEU A 132 3.67 1.98 5.48
CA LEU A 132 5.05 2.42 5.27
C LEU A 132 5.10 3.73 4.46
N VAL A 133 4.38 3.77 3.32
CA VAL A 133 4.30 4.96 2.47
C VAL A 133 3.68 6.13 3.25
N LEU A 134 2.61 5.89 4.00
CA LEU A 134 1.97 6.91 4.80
C LEU A 134 2.91 7.44 5.90
N ALA A 135 3.71 6.58 6.53
CA ALA A 135 4.69 6.99 7.52
C ALA A 135 5.79 7.89 6.92
N LEU A 136 6.31 7.55 5.74
CA LEU A 136 7.29 8.38 5.02
C LEU A 136 6.69 9.75 4.66
N HIS A 137 5.46 9.77 4.17
CA HIS A 137 4.74 11.00 3.88
C HIS A 137 4.39 11.83 5.13
N THR A 138 4.14 11.17 6.25
CA THR A 138 3.97 11.85 7.53
C THR A 138 5.29 12.50 7.98
N ALA A 139 6.41 11.78 7.84
CA ALA A 139 7.74 12.32 8.13
C ALA A 139 8.10 13.49 7.22
N TYR A 140 7.69 13.46 5.95
CA TYR A 140 7.78 14.59 5.03
C TYR A 140 7.04 15.82 5.57
N LEU A 141 5.77 15.69 5.95
CA LEU A 141 4.97 16.81 6.47
C LEU A 141 5.57 17.38 7.77
N LEU A 142 6.07 16.53 8.66
CA LEU A 142 6.74 16.96 9.89
C LEU A 142 8.04 17.71 9.59
N SER A 143 8.85 17.20 8.66
CA SER A 143 10.10 17.83 8.23
C SER A 143 9.83 19.19 7.59
N LEU A 144 8.79 19.28 6.75
CA LEU A 144 8.33 20.53 6.16
C LEU A 144 7.86 21.54 7.22
N ALA A 145 7.10 21.10 8.22
CA ALA A 145 6.58 21.96 9.28
C ALA A 145 7.66 22.46 10.25
N THR A 146 8.70 21.66 10.47
CA THR A 146 9.82 21.99 11.38
C THR A 146 10.99 22.67 10.66
N GLY A 147 10.96 22.75 9.33
CA GLY A 147 12.10 23.20 8.52
C GLY A 147 13.30 22.28 8.60
N PHE A 148 13.09 21.00 8.93
CA PHE A 148 14.15 20.00 9.10
C PHE A 148 14.52 19.34 7.77
N GLY A 149 15.82 19.33 7.47
CA GLY A 149 16.36 18.76 6.23
C GLY A 149 16.35 19.75 5.06
N ASP A 150 17.14 19.46 4.03
CA ASP A 150 17.18 20.26 2.82
C ASP A 150 16.07 19.83 1.83
N ALA A 151 15.89 20.63 0.77
CA ALA A 151 14.84 20.38 -0.20
C ALA A 151 14.99 19.02 -0.92
N ARG A 152 16.23 18.52 -1.10
CA ARG A 152 16.49 17.18 -1.66
C ARG A 152 16.08 16.06 -0.71
N PHE A 153 16.42 16.17 0.57
CA PHE A 153 15.99 15.22 1.59
C PHE A 153 14.46 15.09 1.64
N LEU A 154 13.74 16.22 1.61
CA LEU A 154 12.29 16.24 1.54
C LEU A 154 11.76 15.50 0.30
N MET A 155 12.35 15.70 -0.87
CA MET A 155 11.92 14.96 -2.06
C MET A 155 12.13 13.45 -1.97
N PHE A 156 13.21 12.99 -1.35
CA PHE A 156 13.44 11.56 -1.13
C PHE A 156 12.45 10.94 -0.14
N LEU A 157 12.00 11.68 0.88
CA LEU A 157 10.94 11.22 1.79
C LEU A 157 9.57 11.09 1.09
N ALA A 158 9.37 11.79 -0.02
CA ALA A 158 8.09 11.89 -0.70
C ALA A 158 7.93 10.92 -1.90
N LEU A 159 8.95 10.12 -2.21
CA LEU A 159 8.92 9.08 -3.25
C LEU A 159 8.20 7.82 -2.72
#